data_AF-M2SP32-F1
#
_entry.id   AF-M2SP32-F1
#
_cell.length_a   1.000
_cell.length_b   1.000
_cell.length_c   1.000
_cell.angle_alpha   90.00
_cell.angle_beta   90.00
_cell.angle_gamma   90.00
#
_symmetry.space_group_name_H-M   'P 1'
#
loop_
_entity.id
_entity.type
_entity.pdbx_description
1 polymer ?
#
loop_
_entity_poly.entity_id
_entity_poly.type
_entity_poly.pdbx_seq_one_letter_code
_entity_poly.pdbx_strand_id
1 'polypeptide(L)'
;MDRNDIDVSILSLSAPGLAFASSAEEATKLCRSVNEYAKDISTSHPRRFGFFASVPSLTQIDVCLEEVRYSLDVLKADGVALLSSYDDKYLGHEDFCPLWEELHSRNAVVLFIQPLARLGAPI
;
A
#
# COMPACT_ATOMS: atom_id res chain seq x y z
N MET A 1 -21.17 8.57 -0.57
CA MET A 1 -21.13 8.27 -2.01
C MET A 1 -22.46 8.62 -2.66
N ASP A 2 -23.57 8.02 -2.22
CA ASP A 2 -24.92 8.23 -2.83
C ASP A 2 -25.37 9.69 -2.88
N ARG A 3 -25.14 10.48 -1.82
CA ARG A 3 -25.49 11.93 -1.81
C ARG A 3 -24.76 12.72 -2.91
N ASN A 4 -23.59 12.27 -3.34
CA ASN A 4 -22.71 12.98 -4.26
C ASN A 4 -22.56 12.24 -5.60
N ASP A 5 -23.44 11.29 -5.90
CA ASP A 5 -23.42 10.50 -7.13
C ASP A 5 -22.06 9.84 -7.45
N ILE A 6 -21.35 9.38 -6.41
CA ILE A 6 -20.11 8.61 -6.58
C ILE A 6 -20.44 7.12 -6.72
N ASP A 7 -20.18 6.58 -7.90
CA ASP A 7 -20.43 5.17 -8.20
C ASP A 7 -19.44 4.24 -7.46
N VAL A 8 -18.14 4.50 -7.61
CA VAL A 8 -17.06 3.65 -7.10
C VAL A 8 -16.05 4.47 -6.30
N SER A 9 -15.55 3.90 -5.20
CA SER A 9 -14.43 4.43 -4.43
C SER A 9 -13.33 3.38 -4.33
N ILE A 10 -12.09 3.76 -4.64
CA ILE A 10 -10.91 2.91 -4.42
C ILE A 10 -10.34 3.23 -3.04
N LEU A 11 -10.30 2.22 -2.18
CA LEU A 11 -9.78 2.34 -0.82
C LEU A 11 -8.26 2.29 -0.82
N SER A 12 -7.64 3.07 0.05
CA SER A 12 -6.19 3.06 0.29
C SER A 12 -5.92 3.47 1.74
N LEU A 13 -4.89 2.90 2.37
CA LEU A 13 -4.44 3.35 3.69
C LEU A 13 -3.77 4.73 3.55
N SER A 14 -4.23 5.71 4.31
CA SER A 14 -3.67 7.06 4.29
C SER A 14 -2.28 7.11 4.92
N ALA A 15 -1.54 8.20 4.68
CA ALA A 15 -0.34 8.50 5.45
C ALA A 15 -0.65 8.49 6.98
N PRO A 16 0.27 8.00 7.84
CA PRO A 16 1.67 7.66 7.55
C PRO A 16 1.86 6.20 7.08
N GLY A 17 0.82 5.55 6.58
CA GLY A 17 0.85 4.13 6.26
C GLY A 17 1.04 3.33 7.54
N LEU A 18 2.07 2.47 7.57
CA LEU A 18 2.36 1.58 8.69
C LEU A 18 3.48 2.09 9.61
N ALA A 19 3.95 3.33 9.40
CA ALA A 19 5.09 3.87 10.15
C ALA A 19 4.82 4.11 11.66
N PHE A 20 3.59 3.92 12.12
CA PHE A 20 3.22 3.99 13.54
C PHE A 20 3.39 2.66 14.28
N ALA A 21 3.62 1.54 13.57
CA ALA A 21 3.83 0.26 14.19
C ALA A 21 5.14 0.26 15.01
N SER A 22 5.15 -0.46 16.13
CA SER A 22 6.27 -0.46 17.08
C SER A 22 7.45 -1.31 16.61
N SER A 23 7.23 -2.17 15.62
CA SER A 23 8.24 -3.04 15.03
C SER A 23 7.94 -3.37 13.57
N ALA A 24 8.96 -3.81 12.84
CA ALA A 24 8.83 -4.34 11.48
C ALA A 24 7.84 -5.51 11.40
N GLU A 25 7.88 -6.44 12.35
CA GLU A 25 6.99 -7.60 12.40
C GLU A 25 5.52 -7.18 12.60
N GLU A 26 5.29 -6.23 13.51
CA GLU A 26 3.96 -5.67 13.73
C GLU A 26 3.45 -4.94 12.48
N ALA A 27 4.31 -4.15 11.82
CA ALA A 27 3.96 -3.45 10.59
C ALA A 27 3.52 -4.44 9.50
N THR A 28 4.24 -5.55 9.31
CA THR A 28 3.91 -6.58 8.31
C THR A 28 2.58 -7.28 8.62
N LYS A 29 2.36 -7.68 9.87
CA LYS A 29 1.08 -8.30 10.28
C LYS A 29 -0.09 -7.35 10.11
N LEU A 30 0.09 -6.08 10.48
CA LEU A 30 -0.93 -5.06 10.31
C LEU A 30 -1.20 -4.78 8.84
N CYS A 31 -0.16 -4.74 8.00
CA CYS A 31 -0.29 -4.60 6.55
C CYS A 31 -1.24 -5.66 5.97
N ARG A 32 -0.96 -6.93 6.29
CA ARG A 32 -1.77 -8.06 5.84
C ARG A 32 -3.22 -7.92 6.28
N SER A 33 -3.45 -7.62 7.56
CA SER A 33 -4.79 -7.44 8.12
C SER A 33 -5.55 -6.29 7.46
N VAL A 34 -4.89 -5.16 7.19
CA VAL A 34 -5.50 -4.01 6.50
C VAL A 34 -5.89 -4.38 5.07
N ASN A 35 -5.02 -5.08 4.34
CA ASN A 35 -5.28 -5.51 2.97
C ASN A 35 -6.43 -6.53 2.90
N GLU A 36 -6.45 -7.51 3.80
CA GLU A 36 -7.55 -8.48 3.92
C GLU A 36 -8.87 -7.79 4.28
N TYR A 37 -8.85 -6.81 5.19
CA TYR A 37 -10.04 -6.04 5.53
C TYR A 37 -10.56 -5.21 4.34
N ALA A 38 -9.66 -4.57 3.58
CA ALA A 38 -10.04 -3.87 2.34
C ALA A 38 -10.63 -4.84 1.31
N LYS A 39 -10.07 -6.05 1.20
CA LYS A 39 -10.63 -7.13 0.38
C LYS A 39 -12.04 -7.50 0.83
N ASP A 40 -12.30 -7.66 2.12
CA ASP A 40 -13.62 -7.99 2.65
C ASP A 40 -14.65 -6.92 2.32
N ILE A 41 -14.29 -5.64 2.43
CA ILE A 41 -15.16 -4.52 2.04
C ILE A 41 -15.46 -4.57 0.54
N SER A 42 -14.44 -4.72 -0.31
CA SER A 42 -14.61 -4.79 -1.77
C SER A 42 -15.47 -5.99 -2.19
N THR A 43 -15.31 -7.13 -1.52
CA THR A 43 -16.09 -8.35 -1.81
C THR A 43 -17.53 -8.20 -1.35
N SER A 44 -17.77 -7.50 -0.23
CA SER A 44 -19.12 -7.24 0.28
C SER A 44 -19.89 -6.25 -0.59
N HIS A 45 -19.20 -5.34 -1.30
CA HIS A 45 -19.82 -4.34 -2.16
C HIS A 45 -19.06 -4.18 -3.50
N PRO A 46 -19.06 -5.21 -4.37
CA PRO A 46 -18.15 -5.31 -5.51
C PRO A 46 -18.39 -4.28 -6.62
N ARG A 47 -19.54 -3.61 -6.62
CA ARG A 47 -19.84 -2.50 -7.54
C ARG A 47 -19.57 -1.12 -6.96
N ARG A 48 -19.17 -1.03 -5.69
CA ARG A 48 -18.97 0.23 -4.96
C ARG A 48 -17.53 0.43 -4.53
N PHE A 49 -16.81 -0.64 -4.23
CA PHE A 49 -15.45 -0.55 -3.70
C PHE A 49 -14.47 -1.42 -4.48
N GLY A 50 -13.31 -0.84 -4.77
CA GLY A 50 -12.05 -1.52 -5.04
C GLY A 50 -11.01 -1.08 -4.01
N PHE A 51 -9.77 -1.54 -4.12
CA PHE A 51 -8.71 -1.11 -3.21
C PHE A 51 -7.30 -1.23 -3.80
N PHE A 52 -6.44 -0.33 -3.36
CA PHE A 52 -5.00 -0.45 -3.51
C PHE A 52 -4.39 -1.05 -2.26
N ALA A 53 -3.57 -2.07 -2.45
CA ALA A 53 -2.88 -2.75 -1.37
C ALA A 53 -1.84 -1.81 -0.74
N SER A 54 -1.82 -1.78 0.58
CA SER A 54 -0.69 -1.21 1.32
C SER A 54 0.47 -2.21 1.29
N VAL A 55 1.69 -1.71 1.45
CA VAL A 55 2.89 -2.54 1.59
C VAL A 55 3.66 -2.17 2.85
N PRO A 56 4.40 -3.13 3.44
CA PRO A 56 5.38 -2.84 4.48
C PRO A 56 6.45 -1.85 4.02
N SER A 57 7.32 -1.44 4.95
CA SER A 57 8.44 -0.56 4.60
C SER A 57 9.30 -1.16 3.48
N LEU A 58 9.60 -0.36 2.46
CA LEU A 58 10.45 -0.77 1.33
C LEU A 58 11.91 -1.03 1.74
N THR A 59 12.32 -0.60 2.94
CA THR A 59 13.62 -0.98 3.51
C THR A 59 13.74 -2.47 3.82
N GLN A 60 12.61 -3.19 3.84
CA GLN A 60 12.53 -4.65 3.91
C GLN A 60 11.97 -5.20 2.60
N ILE A 61 12.76 -5.08 1.53
CA ILE A 61 12.29 -5.30 0.15
C ILE A 61 11.67 -6.69 -0.06
N ASP A 62 12.25 -7.75 0.52
CA ASP A 62 11.73 -9.12 0.37
C ASP A 62 10.33 -9.27 0.96
N VAL A 63 10.11 -8.73 2.16
CA VAL A 63 8.81 -8.75 2.84
C VAL A 63 7.79 -7.92 2.06
N CYS A 64 8.22 -6.80 1.49
CA CYS A 64 7.39 -5.98 0.61
C CYS A 64 6.96 -6.75 -0.65
N LEU A 65 7.91 -7.44 -1.30
CA LEU A 65 7.62 -8.24 -2.50
C LEU A 65 6.64 -9.38 -2.22
N GLU A 66 6.80 -10.07 -1.08
CA GLU A 66 5.85 -11.10 -0.64
C GLU A 66 4.44 -10.55 -0.46
N GLU A 67 4.30 -9.38 0.16
CA GLU A 67 2.99 -8.75 0.36
C GLU A 67 2.38 -8.26 -0.96
N VAL A 68 3.19 -7.71 -1.87
CA VAL A 68 2.75 -7.32 -3.22
C VAL A 68 2.21 -8.52 -3.98
N ARG A 69 2.96 -9.63 -3.99
CA ARG A 69 2.54 -10.89 -4.63
C ARG A 69 1.24 -11.39 -4.03
N TYR A 70 1.15 -11.47 -2.71
CA TYR A 70 -0.08 -11.90 -2.05
C TYR A 70 -1.27 -11.00 -2.39
N SER A 71 -1.09 -9.68 -2.33
CA SER A 71 -2.18 -8.73 -2.54
C SER A 71 -2.70 -8.72 -3.98
N LEU A 72 -1.79 -8.77 -4.96
CA LEU A 72 -2.18 -8.78 -6.38
C LEU A 72 -2.67 -10.17 -6.82
N ASP A 73 -1.97 -11.24 -6.42
CA ASP A 73 -2.22 -12.57 -6.94
C ASP A 73 -3.34 -13.30 -6.17
N VAL A 74 -3.45 -13.09 -4.85
CA VAL A 74 -4.46 -13.74 -4.00
C VAL A 74 -5.64 -12.83 -3.72
N LEU A 75 -5.40 -11.64 -3.16
CA LEU A 75 -6.50 -10.72 -2.82
C LEU A 75 -7.12 -10.05 -4.06
N LYS A 76 -6.42 -10.05 -5.20
CA LYS A 76 -6.83 -9.37 -6.43
C LYS A 76 -7.04 -7.87 -6.19
N ALA A 77 -6.11 -7.23 -5.49
CA ALA A 77 -6.09 -5.78 -5.34
C ALA A 77 -6.00 -5.10 -6.72
N ASP A 78 -6.60 -3.91 -6.85
CA ASP A 78 -6.64 -3.16 -8.10
C ASP A 78 -5.30 -2.46 -8.42
N GLY A 79 -4.36 -2.49 -7.47
CA GLY A 79 -3.08 -1.81 -7.53
C GLY A 79 -2.41 -1.75 -6.16
N VAL A 80 -1.34 -0.96 -6.05
CA VAL A 80 -0.54 -0.81 -4.83
C VAL A 80 -0.39 0.66 -4.46
N ALA A 81 -0.49 0.98 -3.18
CA ALA A 81 -0.23 2.31 -2.64
C ALA A 81 1.17 2.36 -1.99
N LEU A 82 2.00 3.28 -2.47
CA LEU A 82 3.35 3.52 -1.96
C LEU A 82 3.46 4.91 -1.35
N LEU A 83 4.23 5.04 -0.27
CA LEU A 83 4.67 6.35 0.19
C LEU A 83 5.72 6.91 -0.78
N SER A 84 5.73 8.22 -1.02
CA SER A 84 6.68 8.85 -1.96
C SER A 84 8.14 8.79 -1.48
N SER A 85 8.38 8.46 -0.21
CA SER A 85 9.71 8.19 0.35
C SER A 85 9.63 7.26 1.56
N TYR A 86 10.69 6.49 1.80
CA TYR A 86 10.89 5.64 2.96
C TYR A 86 12.24 6.00 3.59
N ASP A 87 12.24 6.36 4.88
CA ASP A 87 13.38 6.92 5.59
C ASP A 87 14.00 8.13 4.86
N ASP A 88 15.23 8.01 4.36
CA ASP A 88 15.97 9.01 3.60
C ASP A 88 15.97 8.72 2.08
N LYS A 89 15.27 7.68 1.64
CA LYS A 89 15.26 7.21 0.25
C LYS A 89 13.95 7.53 -0.46
N TYR A 90 14.07 8.13 -1.63
CA TYR A 90 12.96 8.29 -2.57
C TYR A 90 12.81 7.05 -3.44
N LEU A 91 11.65 6.92 -4.06
CA LEU A 91 11.26 5.75 -4.86
C LEU A 91 12.15 5.44 -6.08
N GLY A 92 12.99 6.38 -6.52
CA GLY A 92 13.98 6.16 -7.58
C GLY A 92 15.32 5.57 -7.11
N HIS A 93 15.47 5.28 -5.81
CA HIS A 93 16.68 4.67 -5.26
C HIS A 93 16.87 3.23 -5.77
N GLU A 94 18.11 2.82 -6.03
CA GLU A 94 18.45 1.52 -6.62
C GLU A 94 17.96 0.31 -5.80
N ASP A 95 17.99 0.41 -4.47
CA ASP A 95 17.42 -0.59 -3.54
C ASP A 95 15.94 -0.94 -3.83
N PHE A 96 15.18 -0.06 -4.48
CA PHE A 96 13.77 -0.28 -4.79
C PHE A 96 13.54 -0.80 -6.21
N CYS A 97 14.59 -0.98 -7.02
CA CYS A 97 14.49 -1.60 -8.36
C CYS A 97 13.74 -2.94 -8.36
N PRO A 98 13.98 -3.88 -7.41
CA PRO A 98 13.26 -5.16 -7.39
C PRO A 98 11.74 -4.99 -7.27
N LEU A 99 11.27 -4.00 -6.50
CA LEU A 99 9.84 -3.69 -6.40
C LEU A 99 9.28 -3.22 -7.74
N TRP A 100 10.01 -2.34 -8.42
CA TRP A 100 9.57 -1.82 -9.72
C TRP A 100 9.52 -2.91 -10.79
N GLU A 101 10.48 -3.83 -10.81
CA GLU A 101 10.47 -4.99 -11.71
C GLU A 101 9.25 -5.89 -11.45
N GLU A 102 8.96 -6.20 -10.18
CA GLU A 102 7.82 -7.03 -9.77
C GLU A 102 6.48 -6.37 -10.17
N LEU A 103 6.33 -5.06 -9.92
CA LEU A 103 5.13 -4.29 -10.27
C LEU A 103 4.97 -4.14 -11.79
N HIS A 104 6.07 -3.87 -12.50
CA HIS A 104 6.09 -3.73 -13.95
C HIS A 104 5.67 -5.03 -14.64
N SER A 105 6.20 -6.19 -14.19
CA SER A 105 5.85 -7.50 -14.75
C SER A 105 4.35 -7.82 -14.65
N ARG A 106 3.64 -7.20 -13.69
CA ARG A 106 2.19 -7.33 -13.47
C ARG A 106 1.35 -6.23 -14.11
N ASN A 107 1.97 -5.24 -14.76
CA ASN A 107 1.30 -4.01 -15.18
C ASN A 107 0.52 -3.35 -14.03
N ALA A 108 1.08 -3.40 -12.82
CA ALA A 108 0.39 -2.93 -11.63
C ALA A 108 0.21 -1.40 -11.65
N VAL A 109 -0.97 -0.94 -11.24
CA VAL A 109 -1.23 0.49 -11.01
C VAL A 109 -0.65 0.89 -9.65
N VAL A 110 0.03 2.02 -9.61
CA VAL A 110 0.67 2.53 -8.39
C VAL A 110 0.11 3.89 -8.00
N LEU A 111 -0.41 3.98 -6.78
CA LEU A 111 -0.79 5.25 -6.13
C LEU A 111 0.37 5.75 -5.27
N PHE A 112 0.76 7.00 -5.47
CA PHE A 112 1.76 7.67 -4.62
C PHE A 112 1.07 8.50 -3.55
N ILE A 113 1.44 8.26 -2.29
CA ILE A 113 0.93 8.96 -1.12
C ILE A 113 2.07 9.78 -0.52
N GLN A 114 1.83 11.08 -0.30
CA GLN A 114 2.80 11.91 0.40
C GLN A 114 2.91 11.45 1.87
N PRO A 115 4.11 11.10 2.37
CA PRO A 115 4.30 10.79 3.78
C PRO A 115 3.93 12.00 4.63
N LEU A 116 3.40 11.74 5.82
CA LEU A 116 3.39 12.76 6.86
C LEU A 116 4.84 13.07 7.24
N ALA A 117 5.16 14.35 7.40
CA ALA A 117 6.47 14.78 7.90
C ALA A 117 6.85 13.94 9.13
N ARG A 118 8.13 13.58 9.27
CA ARG A 118 8.63 12.79 10.39
C ARG A 118 8.01 13.32 11.69
N LEU A 119 7.32 12.47 12.43
CA LEU A 119 6.95 12.75 13.82
C LEU A 119 8.26 13.11 14.57
N GLY A 120 8.52 14.39 14.77
CA GLY A 120 9.73 14.90 15.43
C GLY A 120 10.82 15.55 14.54
N ALA A 121 10.61 15.75 13.24
CA ALA A 121 11.51 16.66 12.49
C ALA A 121 11.12 18.12 12.80
N PRO A 122 12.09 19.01 13.13
CA PRO A 122 11.79 20.43 13.28
C PRO A 122 11.32 20.99 11.94
N ILE A 123 10.22 21.75 12.00
CA ILE A 123 9.74 22.65 10.95
C ILE A 123 10.73 23.80 10.72
#